data_AF-A0A935Y4H6-F1
#
_entry.id   AF-A0A935Y4H6-F1
#
_cell.length_a   1.000
_cell.length_b   1.000
_cell.length_c   1.000
_cell.angle_alpha   90.00
_cell.angle_beta   90.00
_cell.angle_gamma   90.00
#
_symmetry.space_group_name_H-M   'P 1'
#
loop_
_entity.id
_entity.type
_entity.pdbx_description
1 polymer ?
#
loop_
_entity_poly.entity_id
_entity_poly.type
_entity_poly.pdbx_seq_one_letter_code
_entity_poly.pdbx_strand_id
1 'polypeptide(L)'
;MYDKECTTFLNKKNGWFIKFIRFFIKKAFQILVGIALLFSETRLGAQCDSIIVSNIHIEGNEKTKLWVIKNEMRTHVNEVLNINALYQKLDQIQIDLTRTGLFADVKVSTIQDSSQSLHCEFEIVVSLKESWLFFPSIIFDIADRNYNVWWTEQNHSLDRVNYGLQLIHYNVSGRKDKLRLKMQTGYTNKYEFYYYYPYFSYRRNIGAYAGMLYAHSKEVDYKSENNKLVFYRNEEKIQLTRREFYIGLAHRPSSIIFHQYRLEYQYNNISDSIAYRNRNFYGDGNRIQRHFLLSYGFYFNKLNHDLLPEKGYRLAFEFFLRRSFLSDDVRSFITRQEWVYAKKLFPRYIYSSVITSSQQILNNK
;
A
#
# COMPACT_ATOMS: atom_id res chain seq x y z
N MET A 1 -59.01 -22.17 101.08
CA MET A 1 -58.80 -21.17 100.02
C MET A 1 -57.67 -21.67 99.15
N TYR A 2 -58.00 -22.60 98.24
CA TYR A 2 -58.27 -22.36 96.82
C TYR A 2 -56.99 -22.08 96.01
N ASP A 3 -56.73 -23.00 95.09
CA ASP A 3 -55.86 -22.95 93.92
C ASP A 3 -54.34 -22.75 94.09
N LYS A 4 -53.61 -23.84 93.80
CA LYS A 4 -52.56 -23.91 92.75
C LYS A 4 -51.71 -25.19 92.88
N GLU A 5 -52.24 -26.35 92.49
CA GLU A 5 -51.40 -27.57 92.40
C GLU A 5 -51.61 -28.39 91.10
N CYS A 6 -52.14 -27.79 90.02
CA CYS A 6 -52.38 -28.54 88.77
C CYS A 6 -51.72 -27.97 87.50
N THR A 7 -50.62 -27.21 87.61
CA THR A 7 -49.94 -26.62 86.43
C THR A 7 -48.41 -26.69 86.47
N THR A 8 -47.83 -27.79 86.99
CA THR A 8 -46.36 -27.94 87.02
C THR A 8 -45.87 -29.35 86.71
N PHE A 9 -46.56 -30.09 85.83
CA PHE A 9 -46.04 -31.36 85.31
C PHE A 9 -45.83 -31.44 83.79
N LEU A 10 -46.21 -30.39 83.02
CA LEU A 10 -46.10 -30.40 81.55
C LEU A 10 -45.02 -29.49 80.96
N ASN A 11 -44.26 -28.73 81.76
CA ASN A 11 -43.38 -27.68 81.24
C ASN A 11 -41.86 -27.92 81.36
N LYS A 12 -41.42 -29.14 81.74
CA LYS A 12 -39.98 -29.45 81.91
C LYS A 12 -39.41 -30.55 81.02
N LYS A 13 -40.22 -31.21 80.18
CA LYS A 13 -39.76 -32.28 79.25
C LYS A 13 -39.64 -31.88 77.76
N ASN A 14 -40.16 -30.71 77.36
CA ASN A 14 -40.25 -30.36 75.93
C ASN A 14 -39.15 -29.40 75.42
N GLY A 15 -38.32 -28.82 76.31
CA GLY A 15 -37.30 -27.85 75.90
C GLY A 15 -36.17 -28.44 75.06
N TRP A 16 -35.76 -29.68 75.35
CA TRP A 16 -34.70 -30.35 74.57
C TRP A 16 -35.23 -30.85 73.22
N PHE A 17 -36.45 -31.40 73.19
CA PHE A 17 -37.07 -31.90 71.95
C PHE A 17 -37.34 -30.77 70.94
N ILE A 18 -37.81 -29.60 71.40
CA ILE A 18 -38.01 -28.42 70.55
C ILE A 18 -36.67 -27.85 70.04
N LYS A 19 -35.61 -27.86 70.86
CA LYS A 19 -34.26 -27.47 70.43
C LYS A 19 -33.68 -28.45 69.40
N PHE A 20 -33.93 -29.74 69.56
CA PHE A 20 -33.50 -30.80 68.64
C PHE A 20 -34.20 -30.69 67.28
N ILE A 21 -35.53 -30.49 67.28
CA ILE A 21 -36.31 -30.25 66.06
C ILE A 21 -35.85 -28.97 65.34
N ARG A 22 -35.62 -27.86 66.07
CA ARG A 22 -35.10 -26.62 65.47
C ARG A 22 -33.71 -26.78 64.85
N PHE A 23 -32.86 -27.63 65.43
CA PHE A 23 -31.53 -27.93 64.87
C PHE A 23 -31.64 -28.74 63.57
N PHE A 24 -32.50 -29.76 63.52
CA PHE A 24 -32.73 -30.54 62.31
C PHE A 24 -33.43 -29.74 61.22
N ILE A 25 -34.41 -28.88 61.56
CA ILE A 25 -35.05 -27.98 60.59
C ILE A 25 -34.05 -26.96 60.03
N LYS A 26 -33.16 -26.40 60.86
CA LYS A 26 -32.09 -25.50 60.38
C LYS A 26 -31.10 -26.22 59.47
N LYS A 27 -30.68 -27.45 59.80
CA LYS A 27 -29.80 -28.25 58.92
C LYS A 27 -30.51 -28.67 57.64
N ALA A 28 -31.77 -29.08 57.70
CA ALA A 28 -32.56 -29.43 56.52
C ALA A 28 -32.78 -28.22 55.61
N PHE A 29 -33.03 -27.03 56.19
CA PHE A 29 -33.13 -25.78 55.45
C PHE A 29 -31.79 -25.37 54.82
N GLN A 30 -30.67 -25.53 55.53
CA GLN A 30 -29.34 -25.29 54.96
C GLN A 30 -28.99 -26.27 53.83
N ILE A 31 -29.40 -27.54 53.94
CA ILE A 31 -29.23 -28.54 52.89
C ILE A 31 -30.15 -28.24 51.69
N LEU A 32 -31.39 -27.85 51.92
CA LEU A 32 -32.34 -27.44 50.86
C LEU A 32 -31.89 -26.17 50.14
N VAL A 33 -31.34 -25.18 50.86
CA VAL A 33 -30.76 -23.97 50.26
C VAL A 33 -29.47 -24.30 49.50
N GLY A 34 -28.64 -25.22 50.01
CA GLY A 34 -27.47 -25.72 49.31
C GLY A 34 -27.82 -26.47 48.02
N ILE A 35 -28.89 -27.27 48.03
CA ILE A 35 -29.40 -27.98 46.85
C ILE A 35 -30.04 -27.00 45.87
N ALA A 36 -30.80 -26.00 46.33
CA ALA A 36 -31.38 -24.96 45.48
C ALA A 36 -30.31 -24.09 44.79
N LEU A 37 -29.17 -23.87 45.42
CA LEU A 37 -28.01 -23.18 44.83
C LEU A 37 -27.21 -24.06 43.86
N LEU A 38 -27.28 -25.39 43.99
CA LEU A 38 -26.70 -26.33 43.02
C LEU A 38 -27.57 -26.50 41.76
N PHE A 39 -28.86 -26.15 41.83
CA PHE A 39 -29.80 -26.19 40.69
C PHE A 39 -30.04 -24.82 40.02
N SER A 40 -29.37 -23.75 40.47
CA SER A 40 -29.32 -22.51 39.70
C SER A 40 -28.28 -22.64 38.58
N GLU A 41 -28.57 -23.50 37.60
CA GLU A 41 -27.95 -23.34 36.29
C GLU A 41 -28.48 -22.02 35.72
N THR A 42 -27.66 -20.98 35.86
CA THR A 42 -27.79 -19.79 35.04
C THR A 42 -27.76 -20.25 33.59
N ARG A 43 -28.92 -20.22 32.93
CA ARG A 43 -28.97 -20.21 31.47
C ARG A 43 -28.25 -18.93 31.02
N LEU A 44 -26.93 -19.03 30.87
CA LEU A 44 -26.16 -18.08 30.07
C LEU A 44 -26.83 -18.05 28.72
N GLY A 45 -27.33 -16.88 28.34
CA GLY A 45 -27.97 -16.66 27.05
C GLY A 45 -27.08 -17.23 25.96
N ALA A 46 -27.71 -17.91 24.99
CA ALA A 46 -27.05 -18.51 23.84
C ALA A 46 -26.04 -17.52 23.24
N GLN A 47 -24.76 -17.72 23.54
CA GLN A 47 -23.70 -16.97 22.90
C GLN A 47 -23.53 -17.60 21.53
N CYS A 48 -23.80 -16.81 20.50
CA CYS A 48 -23.58 -17.21 19.12
C CYS A 48 -22.11 -17.59 18.91
N ASP A 49 -21.82 -18.89 18.81
CA ASP A 49 -20.46 -19.39 18.54
C ASP A 49 -19.97 -19.01 17.13
N SER A 50 -20.91 -18.84 16.19
CA SER A 50 -20.67 -18.44 14.82
C SER A 50 -21.63 -17.33 14.39
N ILE A 51 -21.08 -16.27 13.82
CA ILE A 51 -21.76 -15.11 13.27
C ILE A 51 -21.68 -15.19 11.74
N ILE A 52 -22.79 -14.90 11.07
CA ILE A 52 -22.89 -14.86 9.61
C ILE A 52 -23.03 -13.40 9.18
N VAL A 53 -22.21 -12.97 8.22
CA VAL A 53 -22.35 -11.64 7.61
C VAL A 53 -23.50 -11.70 6.60
N SER A 54 -24.69 -11.21 6.98
CA SER A 54 -25.90 -11.29 6.14
C SER A 54 -25.89 -10.25 5.01
N ASN A 55 -25.37 -9.06 5.29
CA ASN A 55 -25.29 -7.98 4.31
C ASN A 55 -24.12 -7.03 4.57
N ILE A 56 -23.73 -6.27 3.54
CA ILE A 56 -22.72 -5.21 3.63
C ILE A 56 -23.30 -3.94 3.01
N HIS A 57 -23.63 -2.96 3.85
CA HIS A 57 -24.08 -1.64 3.44
C HIS A 57 -22.89 -0.68 3.35
N ILE A 58 -22.80 0.07 2.25
CA ILE A 58 -21.71 1.03 2.01
C ILE A 58 -22.34 2.36 1.63
N GLU A 59 -21.95 3.43 2.34
CA GLU A 59 -22.43 4.79 2.10
C GLU A 59 -21.26 5.79 2.00
N GLY A 60 -21.52 6.96 1.41
CA GLY A 60 -20.53 8.05 1.28
C GLY A 60 -19.52 7.90 0.14
N ASN A 61 -19.75 6.97 -0.80
CA ASN A 61 -18.95 6.79 -2.01
C ASN A 61 -19.55 7.55 -3.21
N GLU A 62 -19.19 8.82 -3.38
CA GLU A 62 -19.70 9.64 -4.49
C GLU A 62 -19.06 9.27 -5.84
N LYS A 63 -17.72 9.26 -5.90
CA LYS A 63 -16.97 8.98 -7.14
C LYS A 63 -16.48 7.54 -7.21
N THR A 64 -16.06 6.98 -6.08
CA THR A 64 -15.46 5.65 -6.00
C THR A 64 -16.52 4.59 -6.21
N LYS A 65 -16.24 3.65 -7.12
CA LYS A 65 -17.20 2.59 -7.43
C LYS A 65 -17.31 1.59 -6.29
N LEU A 66 -18.53 1.18 -5.95
CA LEU A 66 -18.81 0.22 -4.88
C LEU A 66 -17.98 -1.06 -4.98
N TRP A 67 -17.80 -1.61 -6.19
CA TRP A 67 -17.02 -2.84 -6.37
C TRP A 67 -15.54 -2.65 -6.05
N VAL A 68 -14.98 -1.43 -6.19
CA VAL A 68 -13.59 -1.12 -5.80
C VAL A 68 -13.48 -1.21 -4.29
N ILE A 69 -14.43 -0.60 -3.57
CA ILE A 69 -14.48 -0.62 -2.11
C ILE A 69 -14.58 -2.07 -1.63
N LYS A 70 -15.54 -2.84 -2.17
CA LYS A 70 -15.70 -4.27 -1.86
C LYS A 70 -14.42 -5.09 -2.11
N ASN A 71 -13.66 -4.78 -3.16
CA ASN A 71 -12.38 -5.44 -3.43
C ASN A 71 -11.34 -5.16 -2.35
N GLU A 72 -11.21 -3.89 -1.96
CA GLU A 72 -10.23 -3.46 -0.96
C GLU A 72 -10.59 -4.00 0.43
N MET A 73 -11.89 -4.14 0.74
CA MET A 73 -12.40 -4.73 1.98
C MET A 73 -12.09 -6.22 2.15
N ARG A 74 -11.87 -6.97 1.06
CA ARG A 74 -11.62 -8.43 1.08
C ARG A 74 -12.62 -9.22 1.95
N THR A 75 -13.89 -8.83 1.89
CA THR A 75 -14.97 -9.39 2.69
C THR A 75 -16.12 -9.76 1.77
N HIS A 76 -16.77 -10.88 2.06
CA HIS A 76 -17.88 -11.39 1.27
C HIS A 76 -19.11 -11.60 2.15
N VAL A 77 -20.29 -11.45 1.54
CA VAL A 77 -21.55 -11.81 2.17
C VAL A 77 -21.57 -13.33 2.39
N ASN A 78 -22.20 -13.79 3.48
CA ASN A 78 -22.24 -15.17 3.95
C ASN A 78 -20.89 -15.73 4.47
N GLU A 79 -19.95 -14.86 4.80
CA GLU A 79 -18.73 -15.25 5.53
C GLU A 79 -19.12 -15.60 6.98
N VAL A 80 -18.68 -16.78 7.45
CA VAL A 80 -18.93 -17.28 8.80
C VAL A 80 -17.71 -16.97 9.67
N LEU A 81 -17.90 -16.18 10.72
CA LEU A 81 -16.85 -15.70 11.62
C LEU A 81 -17.25 -15.94 13.07
N ASN A 82 -16.31 -16.16 13.97
CA ASN A 82 -16.62 -16.04 15.40
C ASN A 82 -16.56 -14.56 15.82
N ILE A 83 -17.02 -14.23 17.03
CA ILE A 83 -17.08 -12.84 17.52
C ILE A 83 -15.71 -12.13 17.50
N ASN A 84 -14.63 -12.82 17.86
CA ASN A 84 -13.29 -12.24 17.87
C ASN A 84 -12.77 -11.96 16.46
N ALA A 85 -13.03 -12.88 15.52
CA ALA A 85 -12.68 -12.73 14.12
C ALA A 85 -13.49 -11.62 13.45
N LEU A 86 -14.75 -11.42 13.85
CA LEU A 86 -15.56 -10.30 13.39
C LEU A 86 -14.91 -8.96 13.74
N TYR A 87 -14.57 -8.72 15.01
CA TYR A 87 -13.92 -7.47 15.41
C TYR A 87 -12.59 -7.24 14.68
N GLN A 88 -11.76 -8.28 14.56
CA GLN A 88 -10.52 -8.21 13.79
C GLN A 88 -10.77 -7.89 12.30
N LYS A 89 -11.85 -8.42 11.72
CA LYS A 89 -12.24 -8.16 10.34
C LYS A 89 -12.67 -6.70 10.14
N LEU A 90 -13.45 -6.13 11.07
CA LEU A 90 -13.87 -4.73 11.02
C LEU A 90 -12.66 -3.79 11.07
N ASP A 91 -11.73 -4.05 11.98
CA ASP A 91 -10.48 -3.30 12.08
C ASP A 91 -9.65 -3.43 10.78
N GLN A 92 -9.55 -4.64 10.23
CA GLN A 92 -8.82 -4.90 9.01
C GLN A 92 -9.44 -4.16 7.81
N ILE A 93 -10.77 -4.14 7.70
CA ILE A 93 -11.50 -3.37 6.68
C ILE A 93 -11.16 -1.89 6.81
N GLN A 94 -11.24 -1.34 8.02
CA GLN A 94 -10.95 0.07 8.26
C GLN A 94 -9.50 0.42 7.89
N ILE A 95 -8.55 -0.45 8.26
CA ILE A 95 -7.13 -0.30 7.93
C ILE A 95 -6.90 -0.37 6.42
N ASP A 96 -7.48 -1.35 5.73
CA ASP A 96 -7.27 -1.54 4.29
C ASP A 96 -7.87 -0.39 3.47
N LEU A 97 -9.09 0.05 3.81
CA LEU A 97 -9.72 1.20 3.18
C LEU A 97 -8.96 2.51 3.43
N THR A 98 -8.53 2.75 4.67
CA THR A 98 -7.70 3.92 5.03
C THR A 98 -6.37 3.92 4.26
N ARG A 99 -5.71 2.76 4.14
CA ARG A 99 -4.44 2.62 3.39
C ARG A 99 -4.56 2.91 1.90
N THR A 100 -5.77 2.87 1.33
CA THR A 100 -5.95 3.24 -0.08
C THR A 100 -5.69 4.72 -0.34
N GLY A 101 -5.82 5.58 0.69
CA GLY A 101 -5.76 7.05 0.56
C GLY A 101 -6.96 7.67 -0.18
N LEU A 102 -7.96 6.86 -0.57
CA LEU A 102 -9.15 7.34 -1.29
C LEU A 102 -10.16 8.03 -0.37
N PHE A 103 -10.09 7.75 0.93
CA PHE A 103 -11.05 8.21 1.93
C PHE A 103 -10.33 8.99 3.04
N ALA A 104 -10.90 10.13 3.41
CA ALA A 104 -10.42 10.99 4.48
C ALA A 104 -10.90 10.48 5.84
N ASP A 105 -12.06 9.84 5.87
CA ASP A 105 -12.63 9.19 7.05
C ASP A 105 -13.27 7.86 6.64
N VAL A 106 -13.09 6.84 7.48
CA VAL A 106 -13.63 5.48 7.31
C VAL A 106 -14.16 5.00 8.65
N LYS A 107 -15.47 4.80 8.73
CA LYS A 107 -16.14 4.23 9.90
C LYS A 107 -16.77 2.91 9.53
N VAL A 108 -16.49 1.89 10.33
CA VAL A 108 -17.03 0.55 10.14
C VAL A 108 -17.77 0.17 11.41
N SER A 109 -19.04 -0.21 11.27
CA SER A 109 -19.88 -0.65 12.38
C SER A 109 -20.67 -1.89 11.97
N THR A 110 -21.27 -2.55 12.96
CA THR A 110 -22.14 -3.70 12.74
C THR A 110 -23.51 -3.45 13.36
N ILE A 111 -24.55 -3.80 12.63
CA ILE A 111 -25.93 -3.82 13.12
C ILE A 111 -26.35 -5.28 13.22
N GLN A 112 -26.84 -5.69 14.39
CA GLN A 112 -27.43 -7.01 14.55
C GLN A 112 -28.84 -6.97 13.95
N ASP A 113 -29.16 -7.91 13.07
CA ASP A 113 -30.52 -8.01 12.55
C ASP A 113 -31.43 -8.55 13.67
N SER A 114 -32.29 -7.69 14.19
CA SER A 114 -33.23 -8.03 15.28
C SER A 114 -34.48 -8.75 14.77
N SER A 115 -34.67 -8.88 13.45
CA SER A 115 -35.88 -9.41 12.85
C SER A 115 -35.94 -10.94 12.78
N GLN A 116 -34.79 -11.63 12.91
CA GLN A 116 -34.72 -13.09 12.92
C GLN A 116 -34.10 -13.62 14.21
N SER A 117 -34.96 -13.88 15.19
CA SER A 117 -34.66 -14.27 16.57
C SER A 117 -33.91 -15.60 16.78
N LEU A 118 -33.39 -16.23 15.71
CA LEU A 118 -32.64 -17.48 15.79
C LEU A 118 -31.30 -17.51 15.06
N HIS A 119 -30.93 -16.47 14.30
CA HIS A 119 -29.69 -16.49 13.53
C HIS A 119 -28.77 -15.35 13.92
N CYS A 120 -27.51 -15.70 14.15
CA CYS A 120 -26.42 -14.82 14.54
C CYS A 120 -25.97 -14.00 13.32
N GLU A 121 -26.91 -13.29 12.71
CA GLU A 121 -26.73 -12.56 11.47
C GLU A 121 -26.46 -11.08 11.76
N PHE A 122 -25.40 -10.58 11.13
CA PHE A 122 -24.95 -9.20 11.31
C PHE A 122 -24.76 -8.54 9.95
N GLU A 123 -25.21 -7.29 9.87
CA GLU A 123 -24.95 -6.40 8.76
C GLU A 123 -23.73 -5.54 9.06
N ILE A 124 -22.77 -5.50 8.13
CA ILE A 124 -21.63 -4.58 8.21
C ILE A 124 -22.02 -3.28 7.51
N VAL A 125 -21.91 -2.17 8.24
CA VAL A 125 -22.14 -0.82 7.71
C VAL A 125 -20.81 -0.10 7.59
N VAL A 126 -20.49 0.36 6.38
CA VAL A 126 -19.27 1.11 6.08
C VAL A 126 -19.66 2.52 5.65
N SER A 127 -19.32 3.51 6.47
CA SER A 127 -19.55 4.92 6.20
C SER A 127 -18.24 5.59 5.80
N LEU A 128 -18.23 6.21 4.62
CA LEU A 128 -17.03 6.76 3.99
C LEU A 128 -17.14 8.26 3.77
N LYS A 129 -16.01 8.94 3.83
CA LYS A 129 -15.86 10.31 3.32
C LYS A 129 -14.72 10.35 2.32
N GLU A 130 -15.01 10.62 1.05
CA GLU A 130 -13.97 10.66 0.02
C GLU A 130 -12.96 11.78 0.28
N SER A 131 -11.68 11.48 0.02
CA SER A 131 -10.59 12.44 0.11
C SER A 131 -10.64 13.46 -1.02
N TRP A 132 -9.92 14.57 -0.85
CA TRP A 132 -9.49 15.40 -1.97
C TRP A 132 -8.41 14.66 -2.76
N LEU A 133 -8.65 14.38 -4.04
CA LEU A 133 -7.81 13.48 -4.86
C LEU A 133 -7.00 14.17 -5.96
N PHE A 134 -7.05 15.50 -6.02
CA PHE A 134 -6.36 16.31 -7.04
C PHE A 134 -5.23 17.15 -6.42
N PHE A 135 -3.98 16.73 -6.60
CA PHE A 135 -2.82 17.34 -5.96
C PHE A 135 -1.94 18.06 -6.98
N PRO A 136 -2.09 19.39 -7.13
CA PRO A 136 -1.12 20.21 -7.85
C PRO A 136 0.11 20.46 -6.97
N SER A 137 1.29 20.45 -7.58
CA SER A 137 2.56 20.80 -6.94
C SER A 137 3.45 21.57 -7.90
N ILE A 138 4.17 22.56 -7.38
CA ILE A 138 5.17 23.31 -8.14
C ILE A 138 6.47 22.49 -8.20
N ILE A 139 7.14 22.54 -9.34
CA ILE A 139 8.48 21.98 -9.54
C ILE A 139 9.47 23.12 -9.43
N PHE A 140 10.49 22.94 -8.61
CA PHE A 140 11.69 23.76 -8.58
C PHE A 140 12.87 22.80 -8.37
N ASP A 141 13.69 22.63 -9.41
CA ASP A 141 14.74 21.63 -9.43
C ASP A 141 16.03 22.23 -10.01
N ILE A 142 17.14 22.01 -9.33
CA ILE A 142 18.45 22.54 -9.72
C ILE A 142 19.08 21.54 -10.70
N ALA A 143 19.55 22.01 -11.85
CA ALA A 143 20.13 21.13 -12.87
C ALA A 143 21.47 20.52 -12.45
N ASP A 144 22.16 21.17 -11.50
CA ASP A 144 23.45 20.74 -10.98
C ASP A 144 23.34 19.63 -9.94
N ARG A 145 24.48 18.98 -9.67
CA ARG A 145 24.56 17.79 -8.81
C ARG A 145 24.05 18.01 -7.39
N ASN A 146 24.17 19.22 -6.88
CA ASN A 146 23.69 19.63 -5.57
C ASN A 146 23.60 21.16 -5.48
N TYR A 147 22.98 21.64 -4.41
CA TYR A 147 22.82 23.06 -4.13
C TYR A 147 24.16 23.81 -4.02
N ASN A 148 25.19 23.21 -3.40
CA ASN A 148 26.48 23.87 -3.20
C ASN A 148 27.17 24.20 -4.54
N VAL A 149 27.14 23.27 -5.50
CA VAL A 149 27.69 23.49 -6.85
C VAL A 149 26.95 24.62 -7.54
N TRP A 150 25.61 24.62 -7.47
CA TRP A 150 24.81 25.70 -8.06
C TRP A 150 25.09 27.06 -7.41
N TRP A 151 25.18 27.11 -6.08
CA TRP A 151 25.39 28.34 -5.33
C TRP A 151 26.78 28.94 -5.56
N THR A 152 27.82 28.11 -5.51
CA THR A 152 29.22 28.58 -5.51
C THR A 152 29.84 28.58 -6.91
N GLU A 153 29.78 27.46 -7.63
CA GLU A 153 30.45 27.32 -8.93
C GLU A 153 29.64 27.94 -10.07
N GLN A 154 28.31 27.88 -9.98
CA GLN A 154 27.41 28.40 -11.02
C GLN A 154 26.83 29.78 -10.68
N ASN A 155 27.33 30.41 -9.61
CA ASN A 155 26.92 31.74 -9.15
C ASN A 155 25.39 31.88 -9.11
N HIS A 156 24.72 30.87 -8.52
CA HIS A 156 23.27 30.84 -8.29
C HIS A 156 22.44 31.20 -9.55
N SER A 157 22.94 30.82 -10.74
CA SER A 157 22.30 31.17 -12.00
C SER A 157 20.92 30.52 -12.15
N LEU A 158 19.90 31.34 -12.38
CA LEU A 158 18.53 30.88 -12.65
C LEU A 158 18.42 30.15 -13.99
N ASP A 159 19.37 30.34 -14.91
CA ASP A 159 19.43 29.62 -16.19
C ASP A 159 19.74 28.12 -16.02
N ARG A 160 20.15 27.71 -14.81
CA ARG A 160 20.40 26.32 -14.41
C ARG A 160 19.31 25.75 -13.50
N VAL A 161 18.14 26.40 -13.48
CA VAL A 161 16.98 25.95 -12.72
C VAL A 161 15.91 25.43 -13.68
N ASN A 162 15.23 24.37 -13.26
CA ASN A 162 14.00 23.89 -13.85
C ASN A 162 12.83 24.29 -12.96
N TYR A 163 11.79 24.86 -13.57
CA TYR A 163 10.57 25.19 -12.87
C TYR A 163 9.36 24.70 -13.66
N GLY A 164 8.25 24.43 -12.96
CA GLY A 164 7.09 23.87 -13.62
C GLY A 164 5.96 23.48 -12.68
N LEU A 165 5.03 22.70 -13.21
CA LEU A 165 3.88 22.18 -12.49
C LEU A 165 3.79 20.66 -12.68
N GLN A 166 3.44 19.99 -11.60
CA GLN A 166 3.05 18.59 -11.60
C GLN A 166 1.64 18.48 -11.04
N LEU A 167 0.77 17.76 -11.75
CA LEU A 167 -0.59 17.47 -11.34
C LEU A 167 -0.71 15.97 -11.14
N ILE A 168 -1.18 15.55 -9.96
CA ILE A 168 -1.54 14.16 -9.68
C ILE A 168 -3.03 14.10 -9.39
N HIS A 169 -3.77 13.32 -10.16
CA HIS A 169 -5.18 13.05 -9.90
C HIS A 169 -5.35 11.56 -9.60
N TYR A 170 -5.71 11.25 -8.36
CA TYR A 170 -6.09 9.90 -7.95
C TYR A 170 -7.57 9.67 -8.23
N ASN A 171 -7.93 8.41 -8.48
CA ASN A 171 -9.30 7.95 -8.71
C ASN A 171 -10.05 8.71 -9.82
N VAL A 172 -9.40 8.97 -10.95
CA VAL A 172 -9.99 9.77 -12.05
C VAL A 172 -11.34 9.20 -12.50
N SER A 173 -11.43 7.88 -12.69
CA SER A 173 -12.63 7.17 -13.16
C SER A 173 -13.44 6.49 -12.04
N GLY A 174 -13.09 6.73 -10.77
CA GLY A 174 -13.69 6.02 -9.63
C GLY A 174 -13.13 4.61 -9.41
N ARG A 175 -11.99 4.28 -10.04
CA ARG A 175 -11.37 2.93 -10.03
C ARG A 175 -10.00 2.86 -9.35
N LYS A 176 -9.68 3.80 -8.46
CA LYS A 176 -8.33 3.93 -7.85
C LYS A 176 -7.23 4.19 -8.89
N ASP A 177 -7.61 4.63 -10.09
CA ASP A 177 -6.70 4.97 -11.18
C ASP A 177 -5.89 6.23 -10.88
N LYS A 178 -4.66 6.32 -11.40
CA LYS A 178 -3.75 7.43 -11.10
C LYS A 178 -3.30 8.10 -12.39
N LEU A 179 -3.65 9.36 -12.55
CA LEU A 179 -3.11 10.24 -13.59
C LEU A 179 -2.01 11.12 -13.01
N ARG A 180 -0.90 11.25 -13.73
CA ARG A 180 0.17 12.20 -13.45
C ARG A 180 0.49 12.96 -14.73
N LEU A 181 0.49 14.28 -14.62
CA LEU A 181 0.97 15.20 -15.65
C LEU A 181 2.12 16.01 -15.07
N LYS A 182 3.21 16.14 -15.80
CA LYS A 182 4.35 16.98 -15.42
C LYS A 182 4.69 17.88 -16.59
N MET A 183 4.81 19.18 -16.34
CA MET A 183 5.24 20.17 -17.32
C MET A 183 6.30 21.02 -16.65
N GLN A 184 7.53 20.98 -17.15
CA GLN A 184 8.63 21.79 -16.64
C GLN A 184 9.38 22.45 -17.79
N THR A 185 9.95 23.61 -17.51
CA THR A 185 10.76 24.43 -18.40
C THR A 185 11.97 24.99 -17.64
N GLY A 186 12.91 25.62 -18.35
CA GLY A 186 14.13 26.18 -17.77
C GLY A 186 15.35 25.52 -18.39
N TYR A 187 16.25 24.99 -17.57
CA TYR A 187 17.45 24.30 -18.06
C TYR A 187 17.14 23.08 -18.95
N THR A 188 16.09 22.31 -18.61
CA THR A 188 15.57 21.18 -19.38
C THR A 188 14.05 21.21 -19.42
N ASN A 189 13.52 21.42 -20.63
CA ASN A 189 12.10 21.37 -20.88
C ASN A 189 11.65 19.91 -20.93
N LYS A 190 10.61 19.57 -20.17
CA LYS A 190 10.12 18.20 -20.06
C LYS A 190 8.62 18.15 -19.82
N TYR A 191 7.98 17.26 -20.55
CA TYR A 191 6.57 16.95 -20.46
C TYR A 191 6.44 15.46 -20.22
N GLU A 192 5.77 15.09 -19.14
CA GLU A 192 5.51 13.70 -18.76
C GLU A 192 4.02 13.49 -18.59
N PHE A 193 3.52 12.41 -19.17
CA PHE A 193 2.18 11.91 -18.91
C PHE A 193 2.31 10.47 -18.44
N TYR A 194 1.53 10.11 -17.43
CA TYR A 194 1.43 8.77 -16.93
C TYR A 194 0.01 8.49 -16.46
N TYR A 195 -0.56 7.36 -16.88
CA TYR A 195 -1.85 6.89 -16.44
C TYR A 195 -1.77 5.44 -16.01
N TYR A 196 -2.19 5.15 -14.78
CA TYR A 196 -2.29 3.80 -14.22
C TYR A 196 -3.74 3.42 -14.01
N TYR A 197 -4.11 2.30 -14.60
CA TYR A 197 -5.40 1.66 -14.48
C TYR A 197 -5.25 0.34 -13.68
N PRO A 198 -5.49 0.35 -12.35
CA PRO A 198 -5.12 -0.75 -11.46
C PRO A 198 -5.93 -2.03 -11.67
N TYR A 199 -7.13 -1.93 -12.23
CA TYR A 199 -8.09 -3.03 -12.33
C TYR A 199 -8.41 -3.37 -13.77
N PHE A 200 -7.38 -3.70 -14.55
CA PHE A 200 -7.56 -4.25 -15.90
C PHE A 200 -8.20 -5.64 -15.85
N SER A 201 -7.79 -6.49 -14.89
CA SER A 201 -8.47 -7.74 -14.57
C SER A 201 -8.66 -7.87 -13.07
N TYR A 202 -9.91 -7.71 -12.62
CA TYR A 202 -10.32 -7.78 -11.22
C TYR A 202 -9.88 -9.09 -10.55
N ARG A 203 -10.24 -10.24 -11.14
CA ARG A 203 -9.99 -11.57 -10.54
C ARG A 203 -8.51 -11.91 -10.40
N ARG A 204 -7.64 -11.27 -11.17
CA ARG A 204 -6.20 -11.58 -11.23
C ARG A 204 -5.34 -10.49 -10.60
N ASN A 205 -5.91 -9.43 -10.03
CA ASN A 205 -5.15 -8.27 -9.53
C ASN A 205 -4.12 -7.74 -10.55
N ILE A 206 -4.56 -7.61 -11.81
CA ILE A 206 -3.74 -7.09 -12.91
C ILE A 206 -4.18 -5.66 -13.21
N GLY A 207 -3.24 -4.73 -13.15
CA GLY A 207 -3.35 -3.38 -13.66
C GLY A 207 -2.56 -3.18 -14.94
N ALA A 208 -2.86 -2.11 -15.66
CA ALA A 208 -2.14 -1.66 -16.83
C ALA A 208 -1.72 -0.19 -16.64
N TYR A 209 -0.59 0.20 -17.20
CA TYR A 209 -0.19 1.60 -17.26
C TYR A 209 0.32 1.97 -18.63
N ALA A 210 0.21 3.25 -18.95
CA ALA A 210 0.86 3.86 -20.09
C ALA A 210 1.52 5.17 -19.66
N GLY A 211 2.59 5.54 -20.34
CA GLY A 211 3.23 6.82 -20.14
C GLY A 211 4.00 7.29 -21.35
N MET A 212 4.26 8.58 -21.36
CA MET A 212 5.07 9.24 -22.38
C MET A 212 5.95 10.31 -21.74
N LEU A 213 7.13 10.49 -22.33
CA LEU A 213 8.08 11.53 -21.99
C LEU A 213 8.46 12.27 -23.27
N TYR A 214 8.42 13.59 -23.24
CA TYR A 214 9.10 14.45 -24.19
C TYR A 214 10.03 15.37 -23.40
N ALA A 215 11.34 15.27 -23.62
CA ALA A 215 12.31 16.11 -22.96
C ALA A 215 13.32 16.66 -23.97
N HIS A 216 13.71 17.92 -23.82
CA HIS A 216 14.78 18.49 -24.61
C HIS A 216 15.65 19.44 -23.79
N SER A 217 16.94 19.46 -24.11
CA SER A 217 17.93 20.32 -23.46
C SER A 217 18.78 21.06 -24.50
N LYS A 218 19.22 22.26 -24.11
CA LYS A 218 20.18 23.07 -24.86
C LYS A 218 21.63 22.80 -24.47
N GLU A 219 21.85 21.97 -23.45
CA GLU A 219 23.16 21.53 -22.96
C GLU A 219 23.17 20.00 -22.87
N VAL A 220 24.29 19.39 -23.26
CA VAL A 220 24.53 17.95 -23.11
C VAL A 220 26.03 17.70 -22.90
N ASP A 221 26.37 16.74 -22.04
CA ASP A 221 27.73 16.21 -21.93
C ASP A 221 28.02 15.31 -23.13
N TYR A 222 29.06 15.64 -23.91
CA TYR A 222 29.37 14.90 -25.14
C TYR A 222 30.64 14.07 -25.06
N LYS A 223 31.49 14.28 -24.06
CA LYS A 223 32.69 13.47 -23.80
C LYS A 223 33.09 13.55 -22.34
N SER A 224 33.95 12.63 -21.92
CA SER A 224 34.72 12.78 -20.69
C SER A 224 36.18 13.09 -21.03
N GLU A 225 36.77 14.02 -20.29
CA GLU A 225 38.17 14.42 -20.41
C GLU A 225 38.74 14.54 -19.01
N ASN A 226 39.86 13.86 -18.73
CA ASN A 226 40.48 13.82 -17.39
C ASN A 226 39.48 13.47 -16.26
N ASN A 227 38.62 12.46 -16.49
CA ASN A 227 37.56 12.02 -15.57
C ASN A 227 36.53 13.11 -15.20
N LYS A 228 36.41 14.17 -16.01
CA LYS A 228 35.38 15.20 -15.90
C LYS A 228 34.47 15.16 -17.12
N LEU A 229 33.19 15.49 -16.93
CA LEU A 229 32.24 15.60 -18.03
C LEU A 229 32.45 16.96 -18.72
N VAL A 230 32.49 16.95 -20.04
CA VAL A 230 32.59 18.17 -20.85
C VAL A 230 31.25 18.43 -21.50
N PHE A 231 30.64 19.57 -21.14
CA PHE A 231 29.34 19.99 -21.61
C PHE A 231 29.46 20.90 -22.83
N TYR A 232 28.51 20.78 -23.75
CA TYR A 232 28.31 21.75 -24.82
C TYR A 232 26.91 22.33 -24.74
N ARG A 233 26.84 23.67 -24.61
CA ARG A 233 25.61 24.45 -24.56
C ARG A 233 25.50 25.35 -25.78
N ASN A 234 24.28 25.48 -26.29
CA ASN A 234 23.96 26.42 -27.37
C ASN A 234 22.55 26.98 -27.13
N GLU A 235 22.44 28.31 -27.04
CA GLU A 235 21.16 28.96 -26.73
C GLU A 235 20.15 28.94 -27.87
N GLU A 236 20.61 28.80 -29.11
CA GLU A 236 19.78 28.87 -30.30
C GLU A 236 19.33 27.47 -30.79
N LYS A 237 20.06 26.42 -30.41
CA LYS A 237 19.84 25.06 -30.92
C LYS A 237 19.69 24.04 -29.80
N ILE A 238 18.62 23.25 -29.86
CA ILE A 238 18.41 22.08 -29.01
C ILE A 238 19.53 21.06 -29.27
N GLN A 239 20.20 20.63 -28.20
CA GLN A 239 21.34 19.71 -28.28
C GLN A 239 20.92 18.25 -28.14
N LEU A 240 19.92 17.97 -27.30
CA LEU A 240 19.39 16.63 -27.10
C LEU A 240 17.86 16.69 -27.02
N THR A 241 17.20 15.77 -27.71
CA THR A 241 15.76 15.51 -27.60
C THR A 241 15.57 14.04 -27.27
N ARG A 242 14.71 13.75 -26.29
CA ARG A 242 14.32 12.41 -25.86
C ARG A 242 12.82 12.28 -25.94
N ARG A 243 12.37 11.19 -26.56
CA ARG A 243 10.97 10.80 -26.64
C ARG A 243 10.86 9.37 -26.16
N GLU A 244 10.02 9.14 -25.17
CA GLU A 244 9.76 7.82 -24.64
C GLU A 244 8.26 7.59 -24.68
N PHE A 245 7.85 6.42 -25.14
CA PHE A 245 6.47 5.95 -25.03
C PHE A 245 6.52 4.54 -24.45
N TYR A 246 5.74 4.27 -23.42
CA TYR A 246 5.73 2.97 -22.80
C TYR A 246 4.35 2.55 -22.36
N ILE A 247 4.13 1.25 -22.43
CA ILE A 247 2.98 0.56 -21.88
C ILE A 247 3.47 -0.57 -20.99
N GLY A 248 2.66 -0.95 -20.02
CA GLY A 248 3.02 -2.04 -19.14
C GLY A 248 1.87 -2.64 -18.37
N LEU A 249 2.15 -3.80 -17.80
CA LEU A 249 1.25 -4.54 -16.94
C LEU A 249 1.86 -4.64 -15.55
N ALA A 250 1.02 -4.49 -14.53
CA ALA A 250 1.37 -4.63 -13.14
C ALA A 250 0.51 -5.74 -12.54
N HIS A 251 1.12 -6.80 -12.02
CA HIS A 251 0.41 -7.92 -11.41
C HIS A 251 0.78 -8.02 -9.94
N ARG A 252 -0.23 -7.92 -9.07
CA ARG A 252 -0.04 -7.94 -7.61
C ARG A 252 -0.83 -9.08 -6.97
N PRO A 253 -0.29 -10.33 -6.99
CA PRO A 253 -0.95 -11.48 -6.37
C PRO A 253 -1.25 -11.29 -4.88
N SER A 254 -0.38 -10.58 -4.16
CA SER A 254 -0.49 -10.35 -2.72
C SER A 254 0.06 -8.98 -2.32
N SER A 255 -0.08 -8.60 -1.05
CA SER A 255 0.49 -7.34 -0.53
C SER A 255 2.02 -7.31 -0.59
N ILE A 256 2.69 -8.45 -0.68
CA ILE A 256 4.15 -8.58 -0.60
C ILE A 256 4.82 -8.92 -1.93
N ILE A 257 4.09 -9.46 -2.92
CA ILE A 257 4.61 -9.84 -4.24
C ILE A 257 4.09 -8.89 -5.31
N PHE A 258 4.99 -8.40 -6.15
CA PHE A 258 4.68 -7.52 -7.27
C PHE A 258 5.48 -7.90 -8.51
N HIS A 259 4.79 -8.01 -9.65
CA HIS A 259 5.39 -8.22 -10.97
C HIS A 259 5.09 -7.02 -11.84
N GLN A 260 6.07 -6.58 -12.62
CA GLN A 260 5.95 -5.47 -13.54
C GLN A 260 6.53 -5.85 -14.90
N TYR A 261 5.77 -5.62 -15.96
CA TYR A 261 6.20 -5.85 -17.35
C TYR A 261 6.05 -4.53 -18.09
N ARG A 262 7.09 -4.11 -18.82
CA ARG A 262 7.07 -2.86 -19.59
C ARG A 262 7.63 -3.08 -20.98
N LEU A 263 6.92 -2.58 -21.97
CA LEU A 263 7.44 -2.36 -23.31
C LEU A 263 7.53 -0.86 -23.53
N GLU A 264 8.70 -0.41 -23.95
CA GLU A 264 9.01 0.99 -24.16
C GLU A 264 9.69 1.19 -25.51
N TYR A 265 9.34 2.27 -26.19
CA TYR A 265 10.03 2.77 -27.37
C TYR A 265 10.73 4.08 -27.00
N GLN A 266 12.03 4.13 -27.25
CA GLN A 266 12.86 5.32 -27.06
C GLN A 266 13.31 5.86 -28.41
N TYR A 267 13.17 7.17 -28.58
CA TYR A 267 13.72 7.94 -29.70
C TYR A 267 14.53 9.10 -29.12
N ASN A 268 15.84 9.07 -29.35
CA ASN A 268 16.76 10.10 -28.94
C ASN A 268 17.37 10.75 -30.18
N ASN A 269 17.55 12.06 -30.15
CA ASN A 269 18.13 12.82 -31.25
C ASN A 269 19.07 13.89 -30.72
N ILE A 270 20.27 13.96 -31.27
CA ILE A 270 21.26 14.99 -30.99
C ILE A 270 21.39 15.99 -32.14
N SER A 271 21.91 17.18 -31.84
CA SER A 271 22.24 18.19 -32.85
C SER A 271 23.44 17.76 -33.71
N ASP A 272 23.55 18.33 -34.92
CA ASP A 272 24.75 18.17 -35.77
C ASP A 272 26.03 18.60 -35.05
N SER A 273 25.94 19.62 -34.19
CA SER A 273 27.07 20.14 -33.43
C SER A 273 27.61 19.08 -32.47
N ILE A 274 26.74 18.29 -31.85
CA ILE A 274 27.16 17.18 -30.99
C ILE A 274 27.75 16.03 -31.80
N ALA A 275 27.09 15.64 -32.89
CA ALA A 275 27.58 14.55 -33.74
C ALA A 275 28.94 14.87 -34.40
N TYR A 276 29.18 16.14 -34.74
CA TYR A 276 30.47 16.63 -35.20
C TYR A 276 31.55 16.57 -34.10
N ARG A 277 31.20 16.96 -32.86
CA ARG A 277 32.13 16.99 -31.73
C ARG A 277 32.45 15.60 -31.18
N ASN A 278 31.50 14.68 -31.22
CA ASN A 278 31.69 13.29 -30.86
C ASN A 278 30.92 12.39 -31.85
N ARG A 279 31.63 11.93 -32.89
CA ARG A 279 31.09 10.95 -33.85
C ARG A 279 30.67 9.64 -33.18
N ASN A 280 31.25 9.30 -32.04
CA ASN A 280 30.94 8.06 -31.32
C ASN A 280 29.77 8.23 -30.34
N PHE A 281 29.12 9.40 -30.25
CA PHE A 281 28.02 9.63 -29.30
C PHE A 281 26.88 8.62 -29.49
N TYR A 282 26.49 8.37 -30.74
CA TYR A 282 25.62 7.25 -31.13
C TYR A 282 26.26 6.33 -32.18
N GLY A 283 27.58 6.42 -32.36
CA GLY A 283 28.34 5.69 -33.39
C GLY A 283 28.23 6.31 -34.78
N ASP A 284 29.31 6.25 -35.57
CA ASP A 284 29.38 6.64 -36.98
C ASP A 284 28.86 8.05 -37.34
N GLY A 285 28.84 8.98 -36.38
CA GLY A 285 28.26 10.32 -36.57
C GLY A 285 26.73 10.32 -36.65
N ASN A 286 26.08 9.21 -36.31
CA ASN A 286 24.63 9.12 -36.23
C ASN A 286 24.09 10.11 -35.20
N ARG A 287 23.01 10.78 -35.58
CA ARG A 287 22.32 11.74 -34.72
C ARG A 287 21.13 11.16 -33.98
N ILE A 288 20.60 10.07 -34.49
CA ILE A 288 19.37 9.47 -34.01
C ILE A 288 19.71 8.12 -33.42
N GLN A 289 19.20 7.85 -32.22
CA GLN A 289 19.20 6.53 -31.62
C GLN A 289 17.76 6.16 -31.30
N ARG A 290 17.33 5.00 -31.80
CA ARG A 290 15.99 4.47 -31.57
C ARG A 290 16.07 3.02 -31.15
N HIS A 291 15.31 2.62 -30.15
CA HIS A 291 15.27 1.23 -29.74
C HIS A 291 14.02 0.93 -28.91
N PHE A 292 13.68 -0.34 -28.82
CA PHE A 292 12.74 -0.84 -27.84
C PHE A 292 13.47 -1.31 -26.60
N LEU A 293 12.84 -1.09 -25.45
CA LEU A 293 13.20 -1.66 -24.17
C LEU A 293 12.06 -2.56 -23.71
N LEU A 294 12.36 -3.84 -23.54
CA LEU A 294 11.51 -4.76 -22.80
C LEU A 294 12.08 -4.90 -21.40
N SER A 295 11.26 -4.68 -20.38
CA SER A 295 11.67 -4.93 -19.00
C SER A 295 10.68 -5.77 -18.21
N TYR A 296 11.23 -6.55 -17.30
CA TYR A 296 10.50 -7.33 -16.30
C TYR A 296 11.09 -7.05 -14.93
N GLY A 297 10.24 -6.72 -13.96
CA GLY A 297 10.59 -6.54 -12.56
C GLY A 297 9.80 -7.51 -11.68
N PHE A 298 10.47 -8.18 -10.78
CA PHE A 298 9.87 -8.95 -9.69
C PHE A 298 10.33 -8.36 -8.36
N TYR A 299 9.37 -8.08 -7.49
CA TYR A 299 9.61 -7.51 -6.18
C TYR A 299 8.88 -8.32 -5.12
N PHE A 300 9.61 -8.72 -4.10
CA PHE A 300 9.11 -9.36 -2.90
C PHE A 300 9.52 -8.50 -1.71
N ASN A 301 8.56 -7.99 -0.94
CA ASN A 301 8.83 -7.12 0.21
C ASN A 301 8.11 -7.60 1.46
N LYS A 302 8.86 -8.04 2.47
CA LYS A 302 8.39 -8.38 3.83
C LYS A 302 9.01 -7.48 4.90
N LEU A 303 9.59 -6.34 4.51
CA LEU A 303 10.10 -5.37 5.46
C LEU A 303 8.93 -4.73 6.22
N ASN A 304 9.16 -4.36 7.48
CA ASN A 304 8.18 -3.62 8.27
C ASN A 304 8.09 -2.14 7.89
N HIS A 305 9.22 -1.54 7.50
CA HIS A 305 9.33 -0.17 7.04
C HIS A 305 10.29 -0.09 5.85
N ASP A 306 9.98 0.72 4.84
CA ASP A 306 10.77 0.77 3.61
C ASP A 306 12.06 1.60 3.76
N LEU A 307 12.04 2.70 4.51
CA LEU A 307 13.18 3.62 4.64
C LEU A 307 14.18 3.18 5.72
N LEU A 308 13.67 2.73 6.86
CA LEU A 308 14.47 2.28 8.01
C LEU A 308 13.95 0.91 8.47
N PRO A 309 14.28 -0.16 7.72
CA PRO A 309 13.78 -1.49 8.04
C PRO A 309 14.37 -1.98 9.36
N GLU A 310 13.51 -2.39 10.30
CA GLU A 310 13.96 -3.01 11.56
C GLU A 310 13.87 -4.53 11.52
N LYS A 311 13.00 -5.08 10.67
CA LYS A 311 12.77 -6.52 10.53
C LYS A 311 12.32 -6.88 9.12
N GLY A 312 12.75 -8.05 8.66
CA GLY A 312 12.26 -8.69 7.44
C GLY A 312 13.32 -8.75 6.35
N TYR A 313 12.86 -9.00 5.13
CA TYR A 313 13.71 -9.02 3.95
C TYR A 313 12.96 -8.57 2.70
N ARG A 314 13.73 -8.07 1.72
CA ARG A 314 13.25 -7.69 0.39
C ARG A 314 14.14 -8.34 -0.67
N LEU A 315 13.52 -8.79 -1.74
CA LEU A 315 14.19 -9.28 -2.94
C LEU A 315 13.63 -8.50 -4.13
N ALA A 316 14.51 -8.00 -4.99
CA ALA A 316 14.14 -7.42 -6.27
C ALA A 316 14.99 -8.01 -7.39
N PHE A 317 14.35 -8.38 -8.50
CA PHE A 317 15.02 -8.84 -9.71
C PHE A 317 14.46 -8.07 -10.89
N GLU A 318 15.34 -7.46 -11.68
CA GLU A 318 14.97 -6.70 -12.86
C GLU A 318 15.76 -7.17 -14.07
N PHE A 319 15.07 -7.32 -15.19
CA PHE A 319 15.64 -7.66 -16.48
C PHE A 319 15.31 -6.56 -17.46
N PHE A 320 16.31 -6.15 -18.25
CA PHE A 320 16.17 -5.14 -19.30
C PHE A 320 16.80 -5.68 -20.57
N LEU A 321 16.01 -5.78 -21.63
CA LEU A 321 16.47 -6.11 -22.97
C LEU A 321 16.25 -4.88 -23.86
N ARG A 322 17.33 -4.26 -24.32
CA ARG A 322 17.28 -3.19 -25.32
C ARG A 322 17.64 -3.73 -26.68
N ARG A 323 16.79 -3.44 -27.66
CA ARG A 323 17.00 -3.85 -29.05
C ARG A 323 16.39 -2.84 -30.01
N SER A 324 17.17 -2.40 -30.98
CA SER A 324 16.62 -1.73 -32.16
C SER A 324 16.21 -2.76 -33.22
N PHE A 325 15.08 -2.54 -33.89
CA PHE A 325 14.61 -3.40 -34.99
C PHE A 325 15.01 -2.86 -36.37
N LEU A 326 15.32 -1.56 -36.46
CA LEU A 326 15.54 -0.85 -37.72
C LEU A 326 17.00 -0.42 -37.93
N SER A 327 17.84 -0.61 -36.91
CA SER A 327 19.26 -0.29 -36.91
C SER A 327 19.96 -1.16 -35.87
N ASP A 328 21.26 -1.41 -36.00
CA ASP A 328 22.02 -2.22 -35.02
C ASP A 328 22.57 -1.37 -33.85
N ASP A 329 22.12 -0.12 -33.70
CA ASP A 329 22.73 0.90 -32.83
C ASP A 329 22.74 0.57 -31.33
N VAL A 330 21.79 -0.24 -30.85
CA VAL A 330 21.65 -0.58 -29.43
C VAL A 330 21.24 -2.02 -29.24
N ARG A 331 22.15 -2.80 -28.65
CA ARG A 331 21.88 -4.14 -28.15
C ARG A 331 22.49 -4.34 -26.77
N SER A 332 21.64 -4.42 -25.76
CA SER A 332 22.09 -4.70 -24.40
C SER A 332 21.10 -5.58 -23.65
N PHE A 333 21.64 -6.45 -22.82
CA PHE A 333 20.89 -7.19 -21.82
C PHE A 333 21.47 -6.85 -20.45
N ILE A 334 20.61 -6.35 -19.56
CA ILE A 334 20.99 -5.94 -18.21
C ILE A 334 20.14 -6.72 -17.22
N THR A 335 20.77 -7.28 -16.20
CA THR A 335 20.08 -7.82 -15.03
C THR A 335 20.48 -7.02 -13.80
N ARG A 336 19.50 -6.73 -12.94
CA ARG A 336 19.72 -6.13 -11.63
C ARG A 336 19.09 -6.98 -10.55
N GLN A 337 19.80 -7.12 -9.46
CA GLN A 337 19.36 -7.91 -8.31
C GLN A 337 19.61 -7.10 -7.05
N GLU A 338 18.64 -7.08 -6.16
CA GLU A 338 18.76 -6.46 -4.84
C GLU A 338 18.26 -7.43 -3.79
N TRP A 339 19.05 -7.61 -2.74
CA TRP A 339 18.65 -8.29 -1.54
C TRP A 339 18.85 -7.38 -0.34
N VAL A 340 17.79 -7.20 0.44
CA VAL A 340 17.83 -6.46 1.70
C VAL A 340 17.42 -7.40 2.81
N TYR A 341 18.17 -7.40 3.90
CA TYR A 341 17.85 -8.11 5.13
C TYR A 341 17.97 -7.15 6.31
N ALA A 342 16.99 -7.17 7.21
CA ALA A 342 17.02 -6.38 8.43
C ALA A 342 16.57 -7.21 9.63
N LYS A 343 17.28 -7.03 10.75
CA LYS A 343 16.95 -7.64 12.03
C LYS A 343 17.33 -6.73 13.19
N LYS A 344 16.36 -6.44 14.05
CA LYS A 344 16.56 -5.79 15.35
C LYS A 344 17.30 -6.77 16.27
N LEU A 345 18.52 -6.42 16.66
CA LEU A 345 19.35 -7.25 17.55
C LEU A 345 19.09 -6.89 19.02
N PHE A 346 18.91 -5.61 19.30
CA PHE A 346 18.61 -5.05 20.61
C PHE A 346 17.64 -3.87 20.46
N PRO A 347 17.03 -3.33 21.54
CA PRO A 347 16.05 -2.24 21.43
C PRO A 347 16.54 -1.00 20.65
N ARG A 348 17.85 -0.71 20.70
CA ARG A 348 18.48 0.43 20.02
C ARG A 348 19.40 0.05 18.86
N TYR A 349 19.60 -1.25 18.57
CA TYR A 349 20.55 -1.71 17.56
C TYR A 349 19.86 -2.57 16.51
N ILE A 350 19.94 -2.11 15.27
CA ILE A 350 19.39 -2.79 14.09
C ILE A 350 20.57 -3.19 13.21
N TYR A 351 20.60 -4.44 12.81
CA TYR A 351 21.48 -4.92 11.76
C TYR A 351 20.72 -4.90 10.44
N SER A 352 21.31 -4.26 9.42
CA SER A 352 20.82 -4.31 8.04
C SER A 352 21.95 -4.65 7.08
N SER A 353 21.61 -5.44 6.06
CA SER A 353 22.50 -5.81 4.97
C SER A 353 21.78 -5.55 3.66
N VAL A 354 22.48 -4.90 2.72
CA VAL A 354 21.99 -4.62 1.37
C VAL A 354 23.04 -5.12 0.39
N ILE A 355 22.64 -6.02 -0.49
CA ILE A 355 23.46 -6.53 -1.59
C ILE A 355 22.79 -6.12 -2.88
N THR A 356 23.50 -5.37 -3.72
CA THR A 356 23.08 -5.01 -5.07
C THR A 356 24.05 -5.60 -6.09
N SER A 357 23.51 -6.12 -7.18
CA SER A 357 24.27 -6.68 -8.30
C SER A 357 23.68 -6.18 -9.61
N SER A 358 24.53 -5.75 -10.53
CA SER A 358 24.14 -5.32 -11.88
C SER A 358 25.08 -5.96 -12.88
N GLN A 359 24.54 -6.76 -13.79
CA GLN A 359 25.29 -7.42 -14.85
C GLN A 359 24.81 -6.89 -16.20
N GLN A 360 25.74 -6.59 -17.09
CA GLN A 360 25.42 -6.04 -18.40
C GLN A 360 26.19 -6.80 -19.48
N ILE A 361 25.47 -7.32 -20.45
CA ILE A 361 26.01 -7.90 -21.67
C ILE A 361 25.74 -6.90 -22.78
N LEU A 362 26.82 -6.32 -23.30
CA LEU A 362 26.79 -5.48 -24.48
C LEU A 362 27.16 -6.31 -25.69
N ASN A 363 26.47 -6.09 -26.79
CA ASN A 363 26.93 -6.57 -28.09
C ASN A 363 27.17 -5.34 -28.95
N ASN A 364 28.40 -4.83 -28.90
CA ASN A 364 28.86 -3.77 -29.78
C ASN A 364 29.39 -4.47 -31.05
N LYS A 365 28.84 -4.11 -32.21
CA LYS A 365 29.57 -4.26 -33.46
C LYS A 365 30.32 -2.96 -33.74
#